data_AF-A0A398CUM5-F1
#
_entry.id   AF-A0A398CUM5-F1
#
_cell.length_a   1.000
_cell.length_b   1.000
_cell.length_c   1.000
_cell.angle_alpha   90.00
_cell.angle_beta   90.00
_cell.angle_gamma   90.00
#
_symmetry.space_group_name_H-M   'P 1'
#
loop_
_entity.id
_entity.type
_entity.pdbx_description
1 polymer ?
#
loop_
_entity_poly.entity_id
_entity_poly.type
_entity_poly.pdbx_seq_one_letter_code
_entity_poly.pdbx_strand_id
1 'polypeptide(L)' 'MQTSILTDVVAIAKGSRHNIALRSDGTVWTWGFNLSGQLGDGKRVDQYVPTQVTGLSLKVPVLTLDSMILRWQKKARNS' A
#
# COMPACT_ATOMS: atom_id res chain seq x y z
N MET A 1 -3.59 -6.46 -25.95
CA MET A 1 -3.13 -7.19 -24.74
C MET A 1 -3.44 -6.31 -23.54
N GLN A 2 -4.22 -6.80 -22.58
CA GLN A 2 -4.38 -6.17 -21.27
C GLN A 2 -3.44 -6.90 -20.32
N THR A 3 -2.27 -6.31 -20.05
CA THR A 3 -1.36 -6.82 -19.02
C THR A 3 -1.93 -6.38 -17.66
N SER A 4 -2.55 -7.31 -16.93
CA SER A 4 -3.03 -7.07 -15.58
C SER A 4 -1.85 -6.84 -14.64
N ILE A 5 -1.38 -5.59 -14.53
CA ILE A 5 -0.25 -5.20 -13.68
C ILE A 5 -0.61 -5.08 -12.18
N LEU A 6 -1.88 -5.31 -11.83
CA LEU A 6 -2.39 -5.16 -10.47
C LEU A 6 -3.10 -6.45 -10.04
N THR A 7 -2.38 -7.30 -9.32
CA THR A 7 -2.90 -8.57 -8.76
C THR A 7 -3.10 -8.45 -7.25
N ASP A 8 -3.83 -9.41 -6.68
CA ASP A 8 -4.00 -9.56 -5.22
C ASP A 8 -4.63 -8.33 -4.55
N VAL A 9 -5.49 -7.64 -5.30
CA VAL A 9 -6.26 -6.50 -4.80
C VAL A 9 -7.33 -7.01 -3.84
N VAL A 10 -7.29 -6.55 -2.59
CA VAL A 10 -8.23 -6.93 -1.53
C VAL A 10 -9.29 -5.86 -1.28
N ALA A 11 -9.06 -4.62 -1.72
CA ALA A 11 -10.05 -3.55 -1.67
C ALA A 11 -9.83 -2.51 -2.77
N ILE A 12 -10.92 -1.91 -3.25
CA ILE A 12 -10.91 -0.81 -4.22
C ILE A 12 -11.80 0.31 -3.70
N ALA A 13 -11.33 1.54 -3.82
CA ALA A 13 -12.13 2.74 -3.61
C ALA A 13 -12.09 3.63 -4.86
N LYS A 14 -13.21 4.29 -5.15
CA LYS A 14 -13.35 5.19 -6.30
C LYS A 14 -13.72 6.59 -5.82
N GLY A 15 -13.00 7.58 -6.30
CA GLY A 15 -13.36 9.00 -6.22
C GLY A 15 -14.06 9.50 -7.48
N SER A 16 -14.25 10.81 -7.60
CA SER A 16 -14.91 11.42 -8.77
C SER A 16 -14.21 11.08 -10.10
N ARG A 17 -12.86 11.16 -10.12
CA ARG A 17 -12.02 10.88 -11.31
C ARG A 17 -10.70 10.17 -10.98
N HIS A 18 -10.59 9.59 -9.77
CA HIS A 18 -9.41 8.83 -9.34
C HIS A 18 -9.85 7.52 -8.67
N ASN A 19 -8.93 6.57 -8.59
CA ASN A 19 -9.14 5.25 -8.03
C ASN A 19 -7.98 4.91 -7.10
N ILE A 20 -8.29 4.07 -6.12
CA ILE A 20 -7.36 3.59 -5.11
C ILE A 20 -7.58 2.07 -4.99
N ALA A 21 -6.49 1.31 -4.94
CA ALA A 21 -6.50 -0.11 -4.68
C ALA A 21 -5.56 -0.45 -3.52
N LEU A 22 -6.04 -1.31 -2.63
CA LEU A 22 -5.23 -1.93 -1.59
C LEU A 22 -4.90 -3.36 -2.01
N ARG A 23 -3.62 -3.71 -2.02
CA ARG A 23 -3.15 -5.08 -2.24
C ARG A 23 -3.02 -5.84 -0.93
N SER A 24 -3.06 -7.17 -1.00
CA SER A 24 -2.91 -8.08 0.15
C SER A 24 -1.58 -7.91 0.88
N ASP A 25 -0.52 -7.46 0.19
CA ASP A 25 0.79 -7.12 0.75
C ASP A 25 0.79 -5.80 1.56
N GLY A 26 -0.35 -5.13 1.66
CA GLY A 26 -0.51 -3.88 2.40
C GLY A 26 -0.09 -2.63 1.61
N THR A 27 0.28 -2.78 0.33
CA THR A 27 0.63 -1.64 -0.54
C THR A 27 -0.60 -0.96 -1.12
N VAL A 28 -0.55 0.37 -1.20
CA VAL A 28 -1.61 1.20 -1.78
C VAL A 28 -1.19 1.67 -3.17
N TRP A 29 -2.09 1.54 -4.13
CA TRP A 29 -1.91 1.93 -5.52
C TRP A 29 -2.99 2.91 -5.94
N THR A 30 -2.63 3.96 -6.67
CA THR A 30 -3.56 5.01 -7.10
C THR A 30 -3.40 5.32 -8.59
N TRP A 31 -4.49 5.73 -9.23
CA TRP A 31 -4.51 6.22 -10.60
C TRP A 31 -5.73 7.09 -10.87
N GLY A 32 -5.64 7.94 -11.88
CA GLY A 32 -6.66 8.83 -12.40
C GLY A 32 -6.20 10.29 -12.33
N PHE A 33 -7.18 11.18 -12.28
CA PHE A 33 -7.01 12.61 -12.18
C PHE A 33 -6.32 13.00 -10.86
N ASN A 34 -5.37 13.93 -10.90
CA ASN A 34 -4.53 14.30 -9.77
C ASN A 34 -4.29 15.81 -9.58
N LEU A 35 -5.04 16.70 -10.23
CA LEU A 35 -4.77 18.15 -10.12
C LEU A 35 -4.85 18.70 -8.68
N SER A 36 -5.56 18.01 -7.78
CA SER A 36 -5.67 18.38 -6.37
C SER A 36 -4.66 17.65 -5.46
N GLY A 37 -3.86 16.71 -6.00
CA GLY A 37 -2.94 15.87 -5.22
C GLY A 37 -3.58 14.63 -4.60
N GLN A 38 -4.76 14.23 -5.07
CA GLN A 38 -5.55 13.11 -4.54
C GLN A 38 -4.89 11.73 -4.67
N LEU A 39 -3.86 11.57 -5.52
CA LEU A 39 -3.14 10.31 -5.66
C LEU A 39 -2.14 10.08 -4.51
N GLY A 40 -1.81 11.12 -3.73
CA GLY A 40 -0.98 11.00 -2.53
C GLY A 40 0.51 10.75 -2.78
N ASP A 41 0.98 10.88 -4.01
CA ASP A 41 2.37 10.63 -4.43
C ASP A 41 3.27 11.89 -4.39
N GLY A 42 2.77 12.98 -3.80
CA GLY A 42 3.45 14.28 -3.73
C GLY A 42 3.42 15.08 -5.04
N LYS A 43 2.75 14.58 -6.09
CA LYS A 43 2.64 15.26 -7.39
C LYS A 43 1.22 15.78 -7.61
N ARG A 44 1.08 16.66 -8.61
CA ARG A 44 -0.22 17.15 -9.14
C ARG A 44 -0.37 16.83 -10.62
N VAL A 45 0.08 15.63 -11.00
CA VAL A 45 0.08 15.15 -12.38
C VAL A 45 -0.77 13.91 -12.45
N ASP A 46 -1.70 13.88 -13.41
CA ASP A 46 -2.59 12.74 -13.66
C ASP A 46 -1.77 11.48 -13.96
N GLN A 47 -2.28 10.32 -13.54
CA GLN A 47 -1.64 9.04 -13.78
C GLN A 47 -2.68 8.03 -14.24
N TYR A 48 -2.60 7.59 -15.48
CA TYR A 48 -3.62 6.67 -16.03
C TYR A 48 -3.22 5.20 -15.90
N VAL A 49 -2.09 4.93 -15.25
CA VAL A 49 -1.64 3.60 -14.86
C VAL A 49 -1.58 3.52 -13.33
N PRO A 50 -2.00 2.39 -12.73
CA PRO A 50 -1.81 2.16 -11.30
C PRO A 50 -0.36 2.39 -10.89
N THR A 51 -0.15 3.30 -9.96
CA THR A 51 1.18 3.61 -9.41
C THR A 51 1.15 3.45 -7.90
N GLN A 52 2.18 2.80 -7.35
CA GLN A 52 2.29 2.60 -5.92
C GLN A 52 2.55 3.93 -5.20
N VAL A 53 1.78 4.20 -4.15
CA VAL A 53 2.05 5.32 -3.25
C VAL A 53 3.11 4.88 -2.25
N THR A 54 4.33 5.40 -2.40
CA THR A 54 5.44 5.07 -1.51
C THR A 54 5.24 5.71 -0.13
N GLY A 55 5.73 5.05 0.92
CA GLY A 55 5.57 5.54 2.31
C GLY A 55 4.18 5.29 2.92
N LEU A 56 3.18 4.90 2.12
CA LEU A 56 1.89 4.41 2.58
C LEU A 56 1.81 2.90 2.39
N SER A 57 2.28 2.16 3.39
CA SER A 57 1.90 0.76 3.57
C SER A 57 1.06 0.65 4.83
N LEU A 58 -0.02 -0.13 4.76
CA LEU A 58 -0.64 -0.60 5.98
C LEU A 58 0.41 -1.48 6.66
N LYS A 59 1.09 -0.92 7.67
CA LYS A 59 1.77 -1.71 8.68
C LYS A 59 0.69 -2.42 9.47
N VAL A 60 0.07 -3.43 8.89
CA VAL A 60 -0.45 -4.51 9.71
C VAL A 60 0.80 -5.03 10.41
N PRO A 61 0.92 -4.95 11.74
CA PRO A 61 1.94 -5.72 12.40
C PRO A 61 1.48 -7.17 12.25
N VAL A 62 1.74 -7.77 11.09
CA VAL A 62 1.96 -9.20 11.04
C VAL A 62 3.13 -9.37 11.98
N LEU A 63 2.81 -9.85 13.19
CA LEU A 63 3.79 -10.47 14.04
C LEU A 63 4.29 -11.66 13.23
N THR A 64 5.29 -11.43 12.38
CA THR A 64 5.98 -12.51 11.72
C THR A 64 6.56 -13.38 12.83
N LEU A 65 6.66 -14.68 12.59
CA LEU A 65 7.26 -15.60 13.55
C LEU A 65 8.63 -15.07 14.00
N ASP A 66 9.40 -14.49 13.07
CA ASP A 66 10.68 -13.83 13.34
C ASP A 66 10.55 -12.64 14.31
N SER A 67 9.55 -11.78 14.11
CA SER A 67 9.28 -10.65 15.00
C SER A 67 8.89 -11.09 16.41
N MET A 68 8.16 -12.21 16.52
CA MET A 68 7.77 -12.80 17.80
C MET A 68 8.96 -13.43 18.51
N ILE A 69 9.77 -14.21 17.79
CA ILE A 69 10.99 -14.82 18.31
C ILE A 69 11.96 -13.74 18.81
N LEU A 70 12.14 -12.66 18.05
CA LEU A 70 13.06 -11.57 18.43
C LEU A 70 12.60 -10.85 19.70
N ARG A 71 11.28 -10.65 19.85
CA ARG A 71 10.68 -10.07 21.06
C ARG A 71 10.85 -11.01 22.26
N TRP A 72 10.63 -12.31 22.08
CA TRP A 72 10.83 -13.30 23.14
C TRP A 72 12.29 -13.38 23.59
N GLN A 73 13.24 -13.42 22.64
CA GLN A 73 14.68 -13.44 22.94
C GLN A 73 15.17 -12.16 23.64
N LYS A 74 14.58 -11.00 23.36
CA LYS A 74 14.88 -9.75 24.09
C LYS A 74 14.35 -9.79 25.51
N LYS A 75 13.13 -10.33 25.71
CA LYS A 75 12.54 -10.49 27.04
C LYS A 75 13.35 -11.48 27.90
N ALA A 76 13.76 -12.61 27.32
CA ALA A 76 14.54 -13.64 28.00
C ALA A 76 15.97 -13.19 28.37
N ARG A 77 16.54 -12.21 27.67
CA ARG A 77 17.86 -11.64 28.00
C ARG A 77 17.82 -10.52 29.05
N ASN A 78 16.65 -9.94 29.28
CA ASN A 78 16.46 -8.84 30.23
C ASN A 78 15.75 -9.30 31.53
N SER A 79 15.60 -10.61 31.73
CA SER A 79 15.07 -11.25 32.95
C SER A 79 16.17 -12.04 33.62
#